data_AF-A0AAW6QR58-F1
#
_entry.id   AF-A0AAW6QR58-F1
#
_cell.length_a   1.000
_cell.length_b   1.000
_cell.length_c   1.000
_cell.angle_alpha   90.00
_cell.angle_beta   90.00
_cell.angle_gamma   90.00
#
_symmetry.space_group_name_H-M   'P 1'
#
loop_
_entity.id
_entity.type
_entity.pdbx_description
1 polymer ?
#
loop_
_entity_poly.entity_id
_entity_poly.type
_entity_poly.pdbx_seq_one_letter_code
_entity_poly.pdbx_strand_id
1 'polypeptide(L)'
;MQSVKESVEQKYNEIKPSFTDSELSNLVYRGQLDPENKDFIGAHTQSIKRQLDRLYSEDFFKVDEIFLEFSKSITLFNQITQAFEIDGGTYGDNFIASQNFYLDAVGSCKKHVPNFYQGSMQFSCIPLKLRLAIEIYFKNMIGYRSSSQEFLLGKRRGDVTLYPLSISDLLSFFSHPRYKKYCKLPMDIEILKDINFWSNSLVHTGVISFAWQNLEAVALLKPLFYTQHENGGIHIEGFNYLSPDFGQEDLEKDLNNFLSNKSRKVSVKLFPFSDKPLEGAFYYPRNKESR
;
A
#
# COMPACT_ATOMS: atom_id res chain seq x y z
N MET A 1 0.56 21.76 17.37
CA MET A 1 1.27 21.16 16.21
C MET A 1 2.31 22.07 15.56
N GLN A 2 2.26 23.39 15.72
CA GLN A 2 3.29 24.28 15.14
C GLN A 2 4.69 24.04 15.77
N SER A 3 4.79 23.97 17.10
CA SER A 3 6.03 23.65 17.80
C SER A 3 6.64 22.30 17.38
N VAL A 4 5.78 21.29 17.21
CA VAL A 4 6.20 19.97 16.71
C VAL A 4 6.77 20.06 15.29
N LYS A 5 6.17 20.88 14.42
CA LYS A 5 6.69 21.11 13.07
C LYS A 5 8.09 21.72 13.13
N GLU A 6 8.31 22.70 13.99
CA GLU A 6 9.62 23.34 14.20
C GLU A 6 10.67 22.33 14.68
N SER A 7 10.36 21.47 15.66
CA SER A 7 11.26 20.41 16.14
C SER A 7 11.62 19.41 15.03
N VAL A 8 10.64 19.00 14.22
CA VAL A 8 10.87 18.11 13.07
C VAL A 8 11.74 18.79 12.02
N GLU A 9 11.50 20.08 11.72
CA GLU A 9 12.32 20.85 10.78
C GLU A 9 13.76 21.00 11.26
N GLN A 10 13.97 21.28 12.54
CA GLN A 10 15.30 21.33 13.15
C GLN A 10 16.01 19.98 12.99
N LYS A 11 15.35 18.87 13.34
CA LYS A 11 15.94 17.53 13.21
C LYS A 11 16.22 17.15 11.76
N TYR A 12 15.31 17.50 10.85
CA TYR A 12 15.50 17.31 9.42
C TYR A 12 16.71 18.09 8.90
N ASN A 13 16.91 19.33 9.35
CA ASN A 13 18.04 20.16 8.95
C ASN A 13 19.37 19.70 9.56
N GLU A 14 19.33 19.01 10.70
CA GLU A 14 20.49 18.37 11.33
C GLU A 14 20.93 17.12 10.54
N ILE A 15 19.99 16.20 10.28
CA ILE A 15 20.28 14.90 9.62
C ILE A 15 20.46 15.08 8.11
N LYS A 16 19.69 15.99 7.49
CA LYS A 16 19.57 16.21 6.04
C LYS A 16 19.32 14.92 5.25
N PRO A 17 18.26 14.15 5.58
CA PRO A 17 17.97 12.92 4.87
C PRO A 17 17.54 13.21 3.42
N SER A 18 18.01 12.37 2.49
CA SER A 18 17.78 12.50 1.06
C SER A 18 17.48 11.16 0.41
N PHE A 19 16.52 10.42 0.95
CA PHE A 19 16.09 9.13 0.44
C PHE A 19 15.17 9.31 -0.77
N THR A 20 15.35 8.47 -1.79
CA THR A 20 14.39 8.30 -2.90
C THR A 20 13.10 7.64 -2.39
N ASP A 21 12.01 7.70 -3.14
CA ASP A 21 10.73 7.07 -2.73
C ASP A 21 10.86 5.55 -2.49
N SER A 22 11.72 4.86 -3.25
CA SER A 22 11.94 3.41 -3.10
C SER A 22 12.72 3.09 -1.81
N GLU A 23 13.79 3.85 -1.52
CA GLU A 23 14.56 3.71 -0.27
C GLU A 23 13.71 4.09 0.95
N LEU A 24 12.96 5.19 0.84
CA LEU A 24 12.07 5.69 1.89
C LEU A 24 10.99 4.66 2.21
N SER A 25 10.35 4.10 1.18
CA SER A 25 9.37 3.02 1.31
C SER A 25 9.94 1.84 2.09
N ASN A 26 11.14 1.37 1.72
CA ASN A 26 11.76 0.23 2.37
C ASN A 26 11.98 0.48 3.87
N LEU A 27 12.61 1.60 4.21
CA LEU A 27 12.94 1.96 5.59
C LEU A 27 11.69 2.21 6.43
N VAL A 28 10.68 2.88 5.88
CA VAL A 28 9.45 3.24 6.59
C VAL A 28 8.51 2.05 6.78
N TYR A 29 8.45 1.10 5.85
CA TYR A 29 7.47 0.00 5.88
C TYR A 29 8.05 -1.35 6.32
N ARG A 30 9.36 -1.58 6.13
CA ARG A 30 10.03 -2.82 6.57
C ARG A 30 10.97 -2.63 7.74
N GLY A 31 11.41 -1.40 8.00
CA GLY A 31 12.32 -1.09 9.10
C GLY A 31 11.73 -1.52 10.43
N GLN A 32 12.58 -2.12 11.27
CA GLN A 32 12.24 -2.30 12.68
C GLN A 32 12.43 -0.98 13.40
N LEU A 33 11.58 -0.71 14.39
CA LEU A 33 11.74 0.43 15.29
C LEU A 33 13.02 0.25 16.11
N ASP A 34 14.10 0.86 15.60
CA ASP A 34 15.43 0.84 16.20
C ASP A 34 15.92 2.30 16.38
N PRO A 35 15.97 2.80 17.64
CA PRO A 35 16.46 4.15 17.94
C PRO A 35 17.91 4.40 17.52
N GLU A 36 18.74 3.37 17.41
CA GLU A 36 20.15 3.49 17.06
C GLU A 36 20.37 3.56 15.53
N ASN A 37 19.37 3.15 14.75
CA ASN A 37 19.43 3.14 13.30
C ASN A 37 19.18 4.54 12.71
N LYS A 38 20.26 5.23 12.37
CA LYS A 38 20.22 6.60 11.80
C LYS A 38 19.46 6.68 10.49
N ASP A 39 19.55 5.68 9.63
CA ASP A 39 18.85 5.68 8.34
C ASP A 39 17.34 5.53 8.55
N PHE A 40 16.93 4.68 9.51
CA PHE A 40 15.54 4.54 9.92
C PHE A 40 14.98 5.85 10.49
N ILE A 41 15.69 6.48 11.42
CA ILE A 41 15.29 7.78 11.99
C ILE A 41 15.24 8.86 10.91
N GLY A 42 16.23 8.89 10.01
CA GLY A 42 16.29 9.82 8.88
C GLY A 42 15.11 9.65 7.93
N ALA A 43 14.77 8.41 7.56
CA ALA A 43 13.64 8.09 6.69
C ALA A 43 12.30 8.49 7.32
N HIS A 44 12.08 8.15 8.59
CA HIS A 44 10.88 8.58 9.31
C HIS A 44 10.82 10.11 9.43
N THR A 45 11.93 10.79 9.72
CA THR A 45 12.00 12.26 9.80
C THR A 45 11.66 12.91 8.45
N GLN A 46 12.19 12.37 7.35
CA GLN A 46 11.86 12.83 5.99
C GLN A 46 10.37 12.67 5.68
N SER A 47 9.79 11.50 6.00
CA SER A 47 8.38 11.21 5.78
C SER A 47 7.46 12.10 6.64
N ILE A 48 7.79 12.28 7.92
CA ILE A 48 7.06 13.15 8.85
C ILE A 48 7.06 14.59 8.34
N LYS A 49 8.23 15.13 7.96
CA LYS A 49 8.32 16.49 7.43
C LYS A 49 7.45 16.65 6.18
N ARG A 50 7.60 15.72 5.21
CA ARG A 50 6.83 15.72 3.96
C ARG A 50 5.33 15.75 4.21
N GLN A 51 4.84 14.93 5.15
CA GLN A 51 3.42 14.86 5.45
C GLN A 51 2.92 16.06 6.28
N LEU A 52 3.73 16.60 7.19
CA LEU A 52 3.39 17.85 7.89
C LEU A 52 3.24 19.01 6.89
N ASP A 53 4.18 19.16 5.95
CA ASP A 53 4.10 20.22 4.94
C ASP A 53 2.81 20.11 4.11
N ARG A 54 2.38 18.88 3.78
CA ARG A 54 1.11 18.63 3.08
C ARG A 54 -0.11 18.93 3.96
N LEU A 55 -0.11 18.52 5.22
CA LEU A 55 -1.20 18.78 6.17
C LEU A 55 -1.48 20.27 6.37
N TYR A 56 -0.44 21.10 6.33
CA TYR A 56 -0.59 22.56 6.46
C TYR A 56 -0.93 23.26 5.13
N SER A 57 -0.57 22.68 3.98
CA SER A 57 -0.75 23.32 2.66
C SER A 57 -2.01 22.87 1.91
N GLU A 58 -2.45 21.62 2.08
CA GLU A 58 -3.57 21.04 1.34
C GLU A 58 -4.85 21.07 2.20
N ASP A 59 -5.88 21.81 1.76
CA ASP A 59 -7.16 21.94 2.50
C ASP A 59 -7.88 20.60 2.71
N PHE A 60 -7.66 19.62 1.82
CA PHE A 60 -8.26 18.29 1.89
C PHE A 60 -7.85 17.51 3.16
N PHE A 61 -6.67 17.77 3.72
CA PHE A 61 -6.18 17.05 4.89
C PHE A 61 -6.44 17.79 6.22
N LYS A 62 -7.11 18.95 6.19
CA LYS A 62 -7.45 19.73 7.38
C LYS A 62 -8.68 19.18 8.11
N VAL A 63 -8.62 17.90 8.46
CA VAL A 63 -9.63 17.24 9.29
C VAL A 63 -9.02 17.04 10.67
N ASP A 64 -9.70 17.49 11.73
CA ASP A 64 -9.22 17.42 13.12
C ASP A 64 -8.77 15.99 13.51
N GLU A 65 -9.45 14.98 12.98
CA GLU A 65 -9.12 13.56 13.18
C GLU A 65 -7.70 13.20 12.70
N ILE A 66 -7.27 13.71 11.54
CA ILE A 66 -5.95 13.40 10.98
C ILE A 66 -4.86 14.05 11.84
N PHE A 67 -5.07 15.30 12.28
CA PHE A 67 -4.14 15.97 13.19
C PHE A 67 -4.03 15.24 14.53
N LEU A 68 -5.13 14.70 15.07
CA LEU A 68 -5.11 13.89 16.28
C LEU A 68 -4.28 12.61 16.10
N GLU A 69 -4.51 11.85 15.02
CA GLU A 69 -3.74 10.63 14.74
C GLU A 69 -2.25 10.92 14.52
N PHE A 70 -1.95 12.03 13.84
CA PHE A 70 -0.58 12.48 13.65
C PHE A 70 0.09 12.85 14.97
N SER A 71 -0.61 13.58 15.83
CA SER A 71 -0.13 13.99 17.16
C SER A 71 0.16 12.77 18.05
N LYS A 72 -0.73 11.78 18.06
CA LYS A 72 -0.52 10.52 18.79
C LYS A 72 0.70 9.77 18.27
N SER A 73 0.83 9.67 16.95
CA SER A 73 1.93 8.95 16.30
C SER A 73 3.28 9.59 16.57
N ILE A 74 3.38 10.92 16.52
CA ILE A 74 4.65 11.62 16.74
C ILE A 74 5.08 11.57 18.21
N THR A 75 4.14 11.67 19.15
CA THR A 75 4.43 11.48 20.58
C THR A 75 4.93 10.07 20.85
N LEU A 76 4.28 9.03 20.30
CA LEU A 76 4.71 7.64 20.47
C LEU A 76 6.10 7.40 19.86
N PHE A 77 6.34 7.90 18.64
CA PHE A 77 7.64 7.76 17.99
C PHE A 77 8.74 8.49 18.75
N ASN A 78 8.48 9.71 19.23
CA ASN A 78 9.43 10.46 20.05
C ASN A 78 9.70 9.75 21.39
N GLN A 79 8.71 9.11 21.99
CA GLN A 79 8.93 8.33 23.22
C GLN A 79 9.86 7.15 22.99
N ILE A 80 9.73 6.46 21.86
CA ILE A 80 10.56 5.29 21.52
C ILE A 80 11.97 5.71 21.10
N THR A 81 12.08 6.78 20.30
CA THR A 81 13.33 7.13 19.59
C THR A 81 14.07 8.33 20.18
N GLN A 82 13.39 9.15 20.98
CA GLN A 82 13.87 10.44 21.50
C GLN A 82 14.36 11.40 20.39
N ALA A 83 13.90 11.22 19.15
CA ALA A 83 14.45 11.92 18.00
C ALA A 83 14.14 13.43 17.94
N PHE A 84 13.05 13.88 18.57
CA PHE A 84 12.50 15.23 18.41
C PHE A 84 12.42 16.04 19.71
N GLU A 85 12.76 15.47 20.86
CA GLU A 85 12.73 16.14 22.17
C GLU A 85 11.40 16.86 22.49
N ILE A 86 10.27 16.28 22.05
CA ILE A 86 8.94 16.84 22.26
C ILE A 86 8.49 16.63 23.72
N ASP A 87 8.26 17.73 24.44
CA ASP A 87 7.69 17.72 25.79
C ASP A 87 6.15 17.64 25.77
N GLY A 88 5.59 16.62 26.41
CA GLY A 88 4.15 16.39 26.52
C GLY A 88 3.51 15.83 25.23
N GLY A 89 2.18 15.68 25.24
CA GLY A 89 1.41 15.20 24.09
C GLY A 89 0.23 14.31 24.45
N THR A 90 -0.51 13.89 23.42
CA THR A 90 -1.60 12.92 23.58
C THR A 90 -1.00 11.52 23.49
N TYR A 91 -1.09 10.76 24.59
CA TYR A 91 -0.72 9.35 24.59
C TYR A 91 -1.70 8.56 23.73
N GLY A 92 -1.20 8.00 22.64
CA GLY A 92 -1.98 7.10 21.79
C GLY A 92 -1.62 5.65 22.06
N ASP A 93 -2.64 4.81 22.24
CA ASP A 93 -2.46 3.37 22.16
C ASP A 93 -1.97 2.98 20.75
N ASN A 94 -1.00 2.07 20.69
CA ASN A 94 -0.47 1.54 19.43
C ASN A 94 -1.19 0.26 18.98
N PHE A 95 -2.32 -0.08 19.60
CA PHE A 95 -3.04 -1.33 19.35
C PHE A 95 -4.55 -1.08 19.31
N ILE A 96 -5.25 -1.82 18.44
CA ILE A 96 -6.72 -1.82 18.39
C ILE A 96 -7.24 -3.09 19.06
N ALA A 97 -7.99 -2.92 20.14
CA ALA A 97 -8.68 -4.04 20.78
C ALA A 97 -9.66 -4.73 19.82
N SER A 98 -9.77 -6.06 19.89
CA SER A 98 -10.68 -6.86 19.06
C SER A 98 -12.13 -6.38 19.12
N GLN A 99 -12.56 -5.88 20.28
CA GLN A 99 -13.89 -5.28 20.47
C GLN A 99 -14.12 -4.09 19.53
N ASN A 100 -13.11 -3.26 19.26
CA ASN A 100 -13.27 -2.11 18.37
C ASN A 100 -13.43 -2.54 16.90
N PHE A 101 -12.72 -3.58 16.45
CA PHE A 101 -12.96 -4.16 15.12
C PHE A 101 -14.37 -4.73 14.98
N TYR A 102 -14.86 -5.43 16.01
CA TYR A 102 -16.23 -5.95 16.01
C TYR A 102 -17.25 -4.80 15.99
N LEU A 103 -17.07 -3.77 16.81
CA LEU A 103 -17.98 -2.63 16.89
C LEU A 103 -17.99 -1.80 15.60
N ASP A 104 -16.84 -1.61 14.95
CA ASP A 104 -16.76 -0.98 13.62
C ASP A 104 -17.56 -1.77 12.58
N ALA A 105 -17.47 -3.10 12.59
CA ALA A 105 -18.29 -3.96 11.75
C ALA A 105 -19.79 -3.85 12.08
N VAL A 106 -20.17 -3.79 13.35
CA VAL A 106 -21.58 -3.54 13.76
C VAL A 106 -22.04 -2.16 13.31
N GLY A 107 -21.16 -1.16 13.28
CA GLY A 107 -21.44 0.21 12.83
C GLY A 107 -21.85 0.28 11.36
N SER A 108 -21.38 -0.66 10.54
CA SER A 108 -21.83 -0.80 9.15
C SER A 108 -23.29 -1.24 9.03
N CYS A 109 -23.86 -1.83 10.08
CA CYS A 109 -25.22 -2.35 10.14
C CYS A 109 -26.15 -1.52 11.05
N LYS A 110 -25.60 -0.61 11.86
CA LYS A 110 -26.34 0.17 12.86
C LYS A 110 -25.81 1.59 12.93
N LYS A 111 -26.72 2.58 12.94
CA LYS A 111 -26.38 4.02 12.93
C LYS A 111 -25.45 4.48 14.05
N HIS A 112 -25.49 3.84 15.22
CA HIS A 112 -24.69 4.26 16.39
C HIS A 112 -24.11 3.04 17.09
N VAL A 113 -22.78 2.96 17.04
CA VAL A 113 -22.00 2.00 17.82
C VAL A 113 -20.93 2.80 18.55
N PRO A 114 -20.74 2.60 19.87
CA PRO A 114 -19.69 3.29 20.59
C PRO A 114 -18.31 2.90 20.04
N ASN A 115 -17.48 3.90 19.76
CA ASN A 115 -16.08 3.70 19.45
C ASN A 115 -15.28 3.84 20.74
N PHE A 116 -14.70 2.74 21.22
CA PHE A 116 -13.83 2.75 22.40
C PHE A 116 -12.36 2.93 22.03
N TYR A 117 -12.03 3.01 20.73
CA TYR A 117 -10.71 3.37 20.27
C TYR A 117 -10.52 4.89 20.42
N GLN A 118 -9.40 5.32 21.01
CA GLN A 118 -9.06 6.73 21.24
C GLN A 118 -8.62 7.45 19.94
N GLY A 119 -9.27 7.13 18.83
CA GLY A 119 -8.87 7.54 17.49
C GLY A 119 -9.91 7.15 16.44
N SER A 120 -9.55 7.34 15.17
CA SER A 120 -10.41 7.06 14.03
C SER A 120 -10.14 5.65 13.50
N MET A 121 -11.08 4.72 13.72
CA MET A 121 -11.04 3.39 13.11
C MET A 121 -10.92 3.47 11.58
N GLN A 122 -11.53 4.49 10.96
CA GLN A 122 -11.45 4.70 9.51
C GLN A 122 -10.03 5.01 9.05
N PHE A 123 -9.28 5.77 9.85
CA PHE A 123 -7.88 6.11 9.61
C PHE A 123 -6.96 4.92 9.93
N SER A 124 -7.16 4.26 11.07
CA SER A 124 -6.32 3.11 11.46
C SER A 124 -6.49 1.92 10.52
N CYS A 125 -7.63 1.76 9.85
CA CYS A 125 -7.88 0.73 8.85
C CYS A 125 -7.39 1.08 7.42
N ILE A 126 -6.70 2.21 7.21
CA ILE A 126 -6.08 2.56 5.91
C ILE A 126 -5.22 1.41 5.35
N PRO A 127 -4.34 0.73 6.12
CA PRO A 127 -3.53 -0.35 5.58
C PRO A 127 -4.36 -1.49 4.98
N LEU A 128 -5.50 -1.84 5.59
CA LEU A 128 -6.42 -2.86 5.09
C LEU A 128 -7.06 -2.45 3.76
N LYS A 129 -7.52 -1.19 3.69
CA LYS A 129 -8.15 -0.63 2.50
C LYS A 129 -7.17 -0.59 1.33
N LEU A 130 -5.94 -0.12 1.56
CA LEU A 130 -4.90 -0.06 0.53
C LEU A 130 -4.48 -1.45 0.05
N ARG A 131 -4.29 -2.41 0.96
CA ARG A 131 -3.99 -3.80 0.59
C ARG A 131 -5.06 -4.37 -0.33
N LEU A 132 -6.32 -4.22 0.05
CA LEU A 132 -7.44 -4.73 -0.73
C LEU A 132 -7.55 -4.03 -2.08
N ALA A 133 -7.37 -2.71 -2.12
CA ALA A 133 -7.37 -1.94 -3.36
C ALA A 133 -6.28 -2.42 -4.34
N ILE A 134 -5.05 -2.63 -3.86
CA ILE A 134 -3.96 -3.17 -4.69
C ILE A 134 -4.29 -4.59 -5.16
N GLU A 135 -4.77 -5.47 -4.28
CA GLU A 135 -5.10 -6.85 -4.65
C GLU A 135 -6.20 -6.92 -5.72
N ILE A 136 -7.28 -6.15 -5.54
CA ILE A 136 -8.38 -6.08 -6.49
C ILE A 136 -7.91 -5.47 -7.81
N TYR A 137 -7.13 -4.38 -7.75
CA TYR A 137 -6.59 -3.73 -8.94
C TYR A 137 -5.79 -4.71 -9.80
N PHE A 138 -4.82 -5.43 -9.23
CA PHE A 138 -4.00 -6.38 -10.00
C PHE A 138 -4.82 -7.56 -10.54
N LYS A 139 -5.81 -8.05 -9.78
CA LYS A 139 -6.70 -9.13 -10.25
C LYS A 139 -7.59 -8.67 -11.40
N ASN A 140 -8.20 -7.50 -11.29
CA ASN A 140 -9.04 -6.94 -12.34
C ASN A 140 -8.21 -6.57 -13.57
N MET A 141 -7.01 -6.03 -13.37
CA MET A 141 -6.06 -5.68 -14.43
C MET A 141 -5.72 -6.89 -15.31
N ILE A 142 -5.43 -8.05 -14.69
CA ILE A 142 -5.17 -9.30 -15.44
C ILE A 142 -6.43 -10.02 -15.90
N GLY A 143 -7.64 -9.52 -15.60
CA GLY A 143 -8.89 -10.21 -15.91
C GLY A 143 -9.05 -11.53 -15.15
N TYR A 144 -8.64 -11.59 -13.88
CA TYR A 144 -8.73 -12.80 -13.06
C TYR A 144 -10.14 -13.40 -13.03
N ARG A 145 -10.28 -14.68 -13.38
CA ARG A 145 -11.55 -15.41 -13.34
C ARG A 145 -11.59 -16.43 -12.22
N SER A 146 -10.58 -17.29 -12.14
CA SER A 146 -10.48 -18.31 -11.10
C SER A 146 -9.07 -18.87 -11.04
N SER A 147 -8.76 -19.57 -9.94
CA SER A 147 -7.50 -20.31 -9.82
C SER A 147 -7.66 -21.60 -9.03
N SER A 148 -7.02 -22.65 -9.52
CA SER A 148 -6.94 -23.96 -8.87
C SER A 148 -5.50 -24.43 -8.76
N GLN A 149 -5.27 -25.39 -7.88
CA GLN A 149 -4.02 -26.12 -7.78
C GLN A 149 -4.29 -27.63 -7.78
N GLU A 150 -3.42 -28.38 -8.46
CA GLU A 150 -3.36 -29.83 -8.45
C GLU A 150 -2.09 -30.27 -7.72
N PHE A 151 -2.22 -31.13 -6.72
CA PHE A 151 -1.07 -31.70 -6.00
C PHE A 151 -0.42 -32.81 -6.82
N LEU A 152 0.88 -32.68 -7.11
CA LEU A 152 1.62 -33.65 -7.94
C LEU A 152 2.33 -34.72 -7.11
N LEU A 153 2.54 -34.46 -5.83
CA LEU A 153 3.28 -35.31 -4.89
C LEU A 153 2.52 -35.50 -3.58
N GLY A 154 2.90 -36.55 -2.84
CA GLY A 154 2.35 -36.84 -1.51
C GLY A 154 1.02 -37.60 -1.53
N LYS A 155 0.39 -37.72 -0.34
CA LYS A 155 -0.82 -38.52 -0.14
C LYS A 155 -2.05 -38.00 -0.90
N ARG A 156 -2.03 -36.73 -1.30
CA ARG A 156 -3.13 -36.03 -1.99
C ARG A 156 -2.89 -35.89 -3.50
N ARG A 157 -2.00 -36.70 -4.07
CA ARG A 157 -1.64 -36.61 -5.49
C ARG A 157 -2.90 -36.74 -6.37
N GLY A 158 -3.09 -35.80 -7.28
CA GLY A 158 -4.25 -35.71 -8.16
C GLY A 158 -5.42 -34.91 -7.56
N ASP A 159 -5.38 -34.55 -6.28
CA ASP A 159 -6.39 -33.67 -5.69
C ASP A 159 -6.32 -32.28 -6.31
N VAL A 160 -7.48 -31.76 -6.75
CA VAL A 160 -7.64 -30.38 -7.23
C VAL A 160 -8.37 -29.56 -6.18
N THR A 161 -7.76 -28.45 -5.74
CA THR A 161 -8.36 -27.51 -4.78
C THR A 161 -8.33 -26.08 -5.31
N LEU A 162 -9.10 -25.20 -4.66
CA LEU A 162 -8.97 -23.76 -4.88
C LEU A 162 -7.52 -23.31 -4.58
N TYR A 163 -6.98 -22.46 -5.44
CA TYR A 163 -5.73 -21.75 -5.18
C TYR A 163 -6.07 -20.29 -4.89
N PRO A 164 -5.86 -19.75 -3.68
CA PRO A 164 -6.09 -18.34 -3.40
C PRO A 164 -4.95 -17.53 -4.03
N LEU A 165 -5.18 -16.98 -5.24
CA LEU A 165 -4.20 -16.12 -5.90
C LEU A 165 -4.01 -14.85 -5.06
N SER A 166 -2.86 -14.76 -4.39
CA SER A 166 -2.56 -13.66 -3.48
C SER A 166 -1.95 -12.47 -4.20
N ILE A 167 -2.08 -11.26 -3.64
CA ILE A 167 -1.33 -10.11 -4.16
C ILE A 167 0.19 -10.32 -4.10
N SER A 168 0.70 -11.05 -3.10
CA SER A 168 2.13 -11.38 -3.00
C SER A 168 2.62 -12.17 -4.21
N ASP A 169 1.82 -13.12 -4.70
CA ASP A 169 2.13 -13.91 -5.90
C ASP A 169 2.21 -13.02 -7.14
N LEU A 170 1.24 -12.10 -7.30
CA LEU A 170 1.17 -11.19 -8.44
C LEU A 170 2.32 -10.19 -8.44
N LEU A 171 2.62 -9.57 -7.29
CA LEU A 171 3.76 -8.65 -7.18
C LEU A 171 5.09 -9.36 -7.42
N SER A 172 5.23 -10.61 -6.96
CA SER A 172 6.43 -11.42 -7.23
C SER A 172 6.56 -11.77 -8.71
N PHE A 173 5.45 -12.09 -9.38
CA PHE A 173 5.42 -12.33 -10.81
C PHE A 173 5.85 -11.07 -11.59
N PHE A 174 5.18 -9.93 -11.36
CA PHE A 174 5.46 -8.70 -12.10
C PHE A 174 6.83 -8.07 -11.76
N SER A 175 7.41 -8.36 -10.60
CA SER A 175 8.76 -7.90 -10.25
C SER A 175 9.87 -8.76 -10.85
N HIS A 176 9.55 -9.98 -11.28
CA HIS A 176 10.54 -10.88 -11.86
C HIS A 176 11.03 -10.37 -13.23
N PRO A 177 12.35 -10.29 -13.48
CA PRO A 177 12.91 -9.67 -14.70
C PRO A 177 12.32 -10.21 -16.02
N ARG A 178 12.02 -11.50 -16.09
CA ARG A 178 11.41 -12.16 -17.26
C ARG A 178 9.97 -11.69 -17.56
N TYR A 179 9.22 -11.29 -16.54
CA TYR A 179 7.78 -11.03 -16.63
C TYR A 179 7.43 -9.55 -16.48
N LYS A 180 8.40 -8.69 -16.12
CA LYS A 180 8.25 -7.21 -16.15
C LYS A 180 7.70 -6.69 -17.48
N LYS A 181 7.95 -7.38 -18.59
CA LYS A 181 7.43 -7.06 -19.93
C LYS A 181 5.90 -6.92 -19.98
N TYR A 182 5.16 -7.62 -19.11
CA TYR A 182 3.70 -7.62 -19.13
C TYR A 182 3.06 -6.37 -18.52
N CYS A 183 3.79 -5.58 -17.72
CA CYS A 183 3.20 -4.48 -16.97
C CYS A 183 4.16 -3.28 -16.90
N LYS A 184 3.66 -2.09 -17.27
CA LYS A 184 4.38 -0.82 -17.22
C LYS A 184 3.76 0.07 -16.14
N LEU A 185 4.06 -0.24 -14.88
CA LEU A 185 3.53 0.48 -13.72
C LEU A 185 4.04 1.93 -13.67
N PRO A 186 3.22 2.88 -13.16
CA PRO A 186 3.61 4.28 -12.98
C PRO A 186 4.52 4.50 -11.75
N MET A 187 4.89 3.43 -11.06
CA MET A 187 5.69 3.45 -9.83
C MET A 187 6.54 2.18 -9.73
N ASP A 188 7.56 2.22 -8.87
CA ASP A 188 8.39 1.04 -8.59
C ASP A 188 7.57 -0.05 -7.89
N ILE A 189 7.67 -1.28 -8.39
CA ILE A 189 6.97 -2.44 -7.84
C ILE A 189 7.48 -2.83 -6.46
N GLU A 190 8.72 -2.47 -6.10
CA GLU A 190 9.24 -2.72 -4.76
C GLU A 190 8.46 -1.91 -3.70
N ILE A 191 8.03 -0.68 -4.03
CA ILE A 191 7.15 0.12 -3.16
C ILE A 191 5.83 -0.62 -2.89
N LEU A 192 5.23 -1.24 -3.91
CA LEU A 192 4.01 -2.04 -3.74
C LEU A 192 4.24 -3.25 -2.83
N LYS A 193 5.41 -3.90 -2.95
CA LYS A 193 5.77 -5.04 -2.10
C LYS A 193 5.99 -4.63 -0.65
N ASP A 194 6.56 -3.45 -0.42
CA ASP A 194 6.78 -2.88 0.90
C ASP A 194 5.46 -2.51 1.58
N ILE A 195 4.56 -1.82 0.86
CA ILE A 195 3.23 -1.49 1.36
C ILE A 195 2.42 -2.77 1.64
N ASN A 196 2.49 -3.78 0.77
CA ASN A 196 1.85 -5.07 1.01
C ASN A 196 2.39 -5.74 2.28
N PHE A 197 3.72 -5.75 2.49
CA PHE A 197 4.33 -6.27 3.70
C PHE A 197 3.83 -5.53 4.96
N TRP A 198 3.89 -4.20 4.95
CA TRP A 198 3.46 -3.35 6.05
C TRP A 198 1.97 -3.52 6.38
N SER A 199 1.11 -3.57 5.37
CA SER A 199 -0.34 -3.72 5.56
C SER A 199 -0.73 -5.06 6.21
N ASN A 200 0.08 -6.11 6.03
CA ASN A 200 -0.11 -7.38 6.72
C ASN A 200 0.15 -7.28 8.23
N SER A 201 0.98 -6.33 8.66
CA SER A 201 1.29 -6.15 10.08
C SER A 201 0.03 -5.87 10.89
N LEU A 202 -0.81 -4.93 10.44
CA LEU A 202 -2.08 -4.63 11.12
C LEU A 202 -3.00 -5.86 11.18
N VAL A 203 -3.12 -6.62 10.08
CA VAL A 203 -3.95 -7.83 10.00
C VAL A 203 -3.52 -8.89 11.01
N HIS A 204 -2.21 -9.09 11.18
CA HIS A 204 -1.68 -10.17 12.01
C HIS A 204 -1.41 -9.80 13.45
N THR A 205 -1.18 -8.51 13.73
CA THR A 205 -0.72 -8.06 15.05
C THR A 205 -1.69 -7.11 15.74
N GLY A 206 -2.64 -6.50 15.03
CA GLY A 206 -3.49 -5.43 15.55
C GLY A 206 -2.75 -4.14 15.90
N VAL A 207 -1.43 -4.06 15.63
CA VAL A 207 -0.60 -2.88 15.87
C VAL A 207 -0.88 -1.84 14.80
N ILE A 208 -1.08 -0.60 15.25
CA ILE A 208 -1.45 0.54 14.43
C ILE A 208 -0.18 1.15 13.84
N SER A 209 -0.27 1.51 12.57
CA SER A 209 0.80 2.22 11.87
C SER A 209 0.84 3.68 12.28
N PHE A 210 2.02 4.28 12.27
CA PHE A 210 2.15 5.72 12.45
C PHE A 210 1.37 6.47 11.35
N ALA A 211 0.79 7.61 11.70
CA ALA A 211 -0.06 8.36 10.80
C ALA A 211 0.63 8.77 9.49
N TRP A 212 1.91 9.16 9.55
CA TRP A 212 2.66 9.46 8.33
C TRP A 212 2.84 8.23 7.45
N GLN A 213 2.96 7.01 7.98
CA GLN A 213 3.02 5.79 7.15
C GLN A 213 1.76 5.61 6.31
N ASN A 214 0.58 5.85 6.91
CA ASN A 214 -0.71 5.84 6.21
C ASN A 214 -0.78 6.90 5.12
N LEU A 215 -0.47 8.16 5.46
CA LEU A 215 -0.52 9.29 4.52
C LEU A 215 0.50 9.14 3.39
N GLU A 216 1.68 8.62 3.70
CA GLU A 216 2.75 8.32 2.76
C GLU A 216 2.32 7.23 1.78
N ALA A 217 1.67 6.16 2.26
CA ALA A 217 1.22 5.06 1.41
C ALA A 217 0.16 5.55 0.43
N VAL A 218 -0.79 6.37 0.89
CA VAL A 218 -1.79 7.02 0.03
C VAL A 218 -1.12 7.89 -1.03
N ALA A 219 -0.08 8.65 -0.67
CA ALA A 219 0.64 9.51 -1.60
C ALA A 219 1.38 8.70 -2.67
N LEU A 220 2.13 7.68 -2.26
CA LEU A 220 2.92 6.82 -3.15
C LEU A 220 2.03 6.02 -4.10
N LEU A 221 0.85 5.58 -3.65
CA LEU A 221 -0.11 4.83 -4.47
C LEU A 221 -0.97 5.71 -5.38
N LYS A 222 -0.98 7.03 -5.18
CA LYS A 222 -1.80 7.96 -5.96
C LYS A 222 -1.65 7.74 -7.48
N PRO A 223 -0.45 7.59 -8.07
CA PRO A 223 -0.29 7.37 -9.51
C PRO A 223 -0.93 6.08 -10.03
N LEU A 224 -1.14 5.08 -9.17
CA LEU A 224 -1.77 3.81 -9.54
C LEU A 224 -3.30 3.93 -9.66
N PHE A 225 -3.93 4.73 -8.78
CA PHE A 225 -5.38 4.80 -8.63
C PHE A 225 -6.01 6.13 -9.06
N TYR A 226 -5.21 7.17 -9.20
CA TYR A 226 -5.68 8.52 -9.48
C TYR A 226 -4.75 9.19 -10.48
N THR A 227 -5.13 9.15 -11.75
CA THR A 227 -4.37 9.80 -12.81
C THR A 227 -5.19 10.96 -13.35
N GLN A 228 -4.54 12.12 -13.40
CA GLN A 228 -5.09 13.32 -14.03
C GLN A 228 -4.64 13.36 -15.49
N HIS A 229 -5.53 13.79 -16.37
CA HIS A 229 -5.18 14.27 -17.70
C HIS A 229 -4.21 15.46 -17.59
N GLU A 230 -3.47 15.75 -18.67
CA GLU A 230 -2.56 16.91 -18.75
C GLU A 230 -3.25 18.25 -18.44
N ASN A 231 -4.57 18.34 -18.59
CA ASN A 231 -5.39 19.50 -18.26
C ASN A 231 -5.89 19.54 -16.80
N GLY A 232 -5.45 18.61 -15.94
CA GLY A 232 -5.86 18.49 -14.54
C GLY A 232 -7.19 17.76 -14.31
N GLY A 233 -7.90 17.34 -15.36
CA GLY A 233 -9.15 16.57 -15.24
C GLY A 233 -8.92 15.12 -14.82
N ILE A 234 -9.83 14.54 -14.03
CA ILE A 234 -9.75 13.13 -13.62
C ILE A 234 -10.13 12.24 -14.82
N HIS A 235 -9.34 11.21 -15.12
CA HIS A 235 -9.71 10.23 -16.13
C HIS A 235 -10.78 9.28 -15.59
N ILE A 236 -11.98 9.36 -16.16
CA ILE A 236 -13.16 8.65 -15.67
C ILE A 236 -13.12 7.17 -16.07
N GLU A 237 -12.41 6.84 -17.15
CA GLU A 237 -12.37 5.48 -17.69
C GLU A 237 -11.31 4.59 -17.04
N GLY A 238 -10.64 4.99 -15.95
CA GLY A 238 -9.61 4.16 -15.28
C GLY A 238 -8.31 3.97 -16.08
N PHE A 239 -7.41 3.13 -15.57
CA PHE A 239 -6.09 2.81 -16.12
C PHE A 239 -5.78 1.32 -16.03
N ASN A 240 -5.41 0.71 -17.16
CA ASN A 240 -4.82 -0.61 -17.19
C ASN A 240 -3.35 -0.53 -17.66
N TYR A 241 -2.41 -0.86 -16.77
CA TYR A 241 -0.97 -0.79 -17.05
C TYR A 241 -0.39 -2.06 -17.70
N LEU A 242 -1.23 -3.00 -18.16
CA LEU A 242 -0.75 -4.11 -18.98
C LEU A 242 -0.22 -3.61 -20.32
N SER A 243 0.87 -4.23 -20.75
CA SER A 243 1.45 -3.92 -22.04
C SER A 243 0.57 -4.50 -23.15
N PRO A 244 0.12 -3.68 -24.13
CA PRO A 244 -0.70 -4.16 -25.25
C PRO A 244 0.08 -5.08 -26.19
N ASP A 245 1.42 -5.06 -26.09
CA ASP A 245 2.33 -5.85 -26.92
C ASP A 245 2.27 -7.37 -26.64
N PHE A 246 1.62 -7.78 -25.55
CA PHE A 246 1.55 -9.19 -25.14
C PHE A 246 0.12 -9.67 -24.99
N GLY A 247 -0.17 -10.83 -25.57
CA GLY A 247 -1.49 -11.44 -25.50
C GLY A 247 -1.82 -11.98 -24.10
N GLN A 248 -3.11 -12.02 -23.80
CA GLN A 248 -3.64 -12.56 -22.56
C GLN A 248 -3.30 -14.05 -22.35
N GLU A 249 -3.25 -14.83 -23.43
CA GLU A 249 -2.89 -16.25 -23.40
C GLU A 249 -1.43 -16.46 -22.94
N ASP A 250 -0.52 -15.59 -23.39
CA ASP A 250 0.89 -15.64 -22.99
C ASP A 250 1.04 -15.28 -21.51
N LEU A 251 0.32 -14.25 -21.05
CA LEU A 251 0.29 -13.86 -19.63
C LEU A 251 -0.23 -15.01 -18.77
N GLU A 252 -1.37 -15.63 -19.13
CA GLU A 252 -1.96 -16.75 -18.41
C GLU A 252 -0.98 -17.92 -18.33
N LYS A 253 -0.35 -18.28 -19.45
CA LYS A 253 0.63 -19.37 -19.52
C LYS A 253 1.86 -19.08 -18.65
N ASP A 254 2.46 -17.89 -18.76
CA ASP A 254 3.65 -17.53 -18.01
C ASP A 254 3.36 -17.41 -16.50
N LEU A 255 2.18 -16.90 -16.12
CA LEU A 255 1.73 -16.86 -14.72
C LEU A 255 1.55 -18.28 -14.15
N ASN A 256 0.89 -19.17 -14.89
CA ASN A 256 0.70 -20.56 -14.47
C ASN A 256 2.03 -21.29 -14.29
N ASN A 257 2.97 -21.06 -15.19
CA ASN A 257 4.33 -21.62 -15.09
C ASN A 257 5.10 -21.06 -13.89
N PHE A 258 4.98 -19.75 -13.62
CA PHE A 258 5.66 -19.11 -12.50
C PHE A 258 5.16 -19.61 -11.13
N LEU A 259 3.84 -19.80 -10.99
CA LEU A 259 3.23 -20.23 -9.72
C LEU A 259 3.33 -21.73 -9.46
N SER A 260 3.48 -22.51 -10.54
CA SER A 260 3.68 -23.96 -10.46
C SER A 260 5.09 -24.31 -9.97
N ASN A 261 5.22 -25.45 -9.31
CA ASN A 261 6.50 -25.99 -8.90
C ASN A 261 6.47 -27.53 -8.93
N LYS A 262 7.52 -28.18 -8.40
CA LYS A 262 7.65 -29.65 -8.44
C LYS A 262 6.54 -30.38 -7.66
N SER A 263 5.92 -29.76 -6.66
CA SER A 263 4.91 -30.39 -5.80
C SER A 263 3.48 -30.01 -6.16
N ARG A 264 3.26 -28.90 -6.88
CA ARG A 264 1.94 -28.42 -7.27
C ARG A 264 1.93 -27.81 -8.67
N LYS A 265 0.87 -28.07 -9.43
CA LYS A 265 0.54 -27.38 -10.67
C LYS A 265 -0.56 -26.35 -10.40
N VAL A 266 -0.30 -25.09 -10.67
CA VAL A 266 -1.28 -23.99 -10.52
C VAL A 266 -1.89 -23.68 -11.88
N SER A 267 -3.21 -23.49 -11.91
CA SER A 267 -3.96 -23.01 -13.07
C SER A 267 -4.80 -21.81 -12.67
N VAL A 268 -4.33 -20.64 -13.04
CA VAL A 268 -5.07 -19.38 -13.11
C VAL A 268 -5.74 -19.32 -14.48
N LYS A 269 -7.01 -18.95 -14.50
CA LYS A 269 -7.79 -18.67 -15.71
C LYS A 269 -8.09 -17.19 -15.76
N LEU A 270 -7.88 -16.58 -16.93
CA LEU A 270 -8.16 -15.18 -17.14
C LEU A 270 -9.33 -15.01 -18.14
N PHE A 271 -10.08 -13.92 -18.01
CA PHE A 271 -10.98 -13.48 -19.06
C PHE A 271 -10.15 -12.93 -20.23
N PRO A 272 -10.61 -13.10 -21.48
CA PRO A 272 -10.03 -12.38 -22.61
C PRO A 272 -10.05 -10.88 -22.34
N PHE A 273 -9.07 -10.15 -22.87
CA PHE A 273 -9.14 -8.69 -22.85
C PHE A 273 -10.43 -8.23 -23.53
N SER A 274 -11.18 -7.39 -22.84
CA SER A 274 -12.37 -6.74 -23.38
C SER A 274 -12.00 -5.34 -23.87
N ASP A 275 -12.82 -4.81 -24.77
CA ASP A 275 -12.74 -3.40 -25.18
C ASP A 275 -13.03 -2.43 -24.02
N LYS A 276 -13.52 -2.94 -22.88
CA LYS A 276 -13.83 -2.21 -21.64
C LYS A 276 -13.33 -2.98 -20.42
N PRO A 277 -12.03 -2.92 -20.09
CA PRO A 277 -11.49 -3.59 -18.91
C PRO A 277 -12.08 -2.98 -17.63
N LEU A 278 -12.16 -3.78 -16.56
CA LEU A 278 -12.71 -3.33 -15.27
C LEU A 278 -11.92 -2.17 -14.64
N GLU A 279 -10.59 -2.26 -14.69
CA GLU A 279 -9.71 -1.16 -14.25
C GLU A 279 -9.55 -0.07 -15.30
N GLY A 280 -10.27 -0.16 -16.42
CA GLY A 280 -10.31 0.92 -17.39
C GLY A 280 -9.50 0.73 -18.65
N ALA A 281 -9.43 1.79 -19.45
CA ALA A 281 -8.72 1.77 -20.74
C ALA A 281 -7.23 1.43 -20.55
N PHE A 282 -6.66 0.68 -21.50
CA PHE A 282 -5.23 0.41 -21.54
C PHE A 282 -4.47 1.73 -21.58
N TYR A 283 -3.54 1.91 -20.64
CA TYR A 283 -2.75 3.13 -20.56
C TYR A 283 -1.77 3.14 -21.72
N TYR A 284 -2.05 4.00 -22.70
CA TYR A 284 -1.10 4.37 -23.73
C TYR A 284 -0.25 5.52 -23.19
N PRO A 285 1.02 5.31 -22.82
CA PRO A 285 1.96 6.42 -22.89
C PRO A 285 1.97 6.82 -24.37
N ARG A 286 1.31 7.92 -24.72
CA ARG A 286 1.47 8.52 -26.05
C ARG A 286 2.97 8.71 -26.22
N ASN A 287 3.60 7.92 -27.09
CA ASN A 287 4.98 8.15 -27.44
C ASN A 287 5.10 9.60 -27.91
N LYS A 288 6.07 10.30 -27.33
CA LYS A 288 6.78 11.40 -27.96
C LYS A 288 7.23 10.89 -29.33
N GLU A 289 6.42 11.11 -30.36
CA GLU A 289 6.79 11.17 -31.77
C GLU A 289 5.52 11.36 -32.61
N SER A 290 5.21 12.62 -32.86
CA SER A 290 4.51 13.08 -34.06
C SER A 290 4.88 14.54 -34.29
N ARG A 291 6.10 14.73 -34.81
CA ARG A 291 6.42 15.80 -35.74
C ARG A 291 6.91 15.14 -37.02
#